data_AF-A0A4Q2QUA9-F1
#
_entry.id   AF-A0A4Q2QUA9-F1
#
_cell.length_a   1.000
_cell.length_b   1.000
_cell.length_c   1.000
_cell.angle_alpha   90.00
_cell.angle_beta   90.00
_cell.angle_gamma   90.00
#
_symmetry.space_group_name_H-M   'P 1'
#
loop_
_entity.id
_entity.type
_entity.pdbx_description
1 polymer ?
#
loop_
_entity_poly.entity_id
_entity_poly.type
_entity_poly.pdbx_seq_one_letter_code
_entity_poly.pdbx_strand_id
1 'polypeptide(L)'
;RGLYRLQQAGIDVSHGLMMSEAEQLNKGFLKRMRTGFPYIQLKLGASLDGRTAMASGESQWITSPQARRDVQLLRAQSHAILTSSATVLADDPALTVRWSELDEQTQALYPQQNLRQPIRIVIDSQNRVTPVHRIVQQPGETWFARTQEDSREWPET
;
A
#
# COMPACT_ATOMS: atom_id res chain seq x y z
N ARG A 1 30.97 7.06 3.46
CA ARG A 1 31.90 6.36 2.55
C ARG A 1 31.86 6.92 1.12
N GLY A 2 30.69 7.19 0.52
CA GLY A 2 30.59 7.79 -0.82
C GLY A 2 31.26 9.17 -0.94
N LEU A 3 30.83 10.15 -0.14
CA LEU A 3 31.39 11.52 -0.16
C LEU A 3 32.90 11.56 0.06
N TYR A 4 33.39 10.77 1.01
CA TYR A 4 34.83 10.69 1.30
C TYR A 4 35.65 10.18 0.11
N ARG A 5 35.13 9.22 -0.67
CA ARG A 5 35.81 8.75 -1.90
C ARG A 5 35.92 9.85 -2.95
N LEU A 6 34.91 10.71 -3.08
CA LEU A 6 34.95 11.85 -3.99
C LEU A 6 36.00 12.88 -3.54
N GLN A 7 36.05 13.17 -2.23
CA GLN A 7 37.07 14.06 -1.66
C GLN A 7 38.49 13.55 -1.90
N GLN A 8 38.72 12.24 -1.74
CA GLN A 8 40.03 11.63 -2.02
C GLN A 8 40.45 11.76 -3.49
N ALA A 9 39.51 11.90 -4.42
CA ALA A 9 39.77 12.17 -5.82
C ALA A 9 39.95 13.67 -6.14
N GLY A 10 39.99 14.54 -5.12
CA GLY A 10 40.14 16.00 -5.29
C GLY A 10 38.85 16.73 -5.64
N ILE A 11 37.68 16.07 -5.55
CA ILE A 11 36.38 16.68 -5.82
C ILE A 11 35.86 17.36 -4.54
N ASP A 12 35.50 18.64 -4.65
CA ASP A 12 34.84 19.37 -3.55
C ASP A 12 33.40 18.86 -3.35
N VAL A 13 32.99 18.68 -2.09
CA VAL A 13 31.67 18.12 -1.75
C VAL A 13 31.03 18.82 -0.56
N SER A 14 29.71 19.00 -0.64
CA SER A 14 28.87 19.48 0.44
C SER A 14 27.66 18.55 0.63
N HIS A 15 27.03 18.59 1.81
CA HIS A 15 25.85 17.79 2.12
C HIS A 15 24.90 18.58 3.03
N GLY A 16 23.63 18.20 3.00
CA GLY A 16 22.59 18.77 3.87
C GLY A 16 21.72 19.86 3.26
N LEU A 17 22.04 20.34 2.05
CA LEU A 17 21.16 21.21 1.28
C LEU A 17 19.82 20.50 1.03
N MET A 18 18.70 21.12 1.40
CA MET A 18 17.34 20.58 1.27
C MET A 18 17.17 19.16 1.87
N MET A 19 17.88 18.88 2.96
CA MET A 19 17.83 17.57 3.61
C MET A 19 16.40 17.20 4.05
N SER A 20 15.62 18.17 4.53
CA SER A 20 14.25 17.95 5.01
C SER A 20 13.33 17.42 3.91
N GLU A 21 13.41 18.01 2.72
CA GLU A 21 12.64 17.62 1.54
C GLU A 21 13.08 16.24 1.04
N ALA A 22 14.38 15.97 1.02
CA ALA A 22 14.93 14.66 0.65
C ALA A 22 14.48 13.54 1.62
N GLU A 23 14.39 13.83 2.92
CA GLU A 23 13.84 12.93 3.93
C GLU A 23 12.35 12.65 3.68
N GLN A 24 11.56 13.70 3.37
CA GLN A 24 10.14 13.55 3.09
C GLN A 24 9.85 12.74 1.83
N LEU A 25 10.69 12.87 0.80
CA LEU A 25 10.56 12.12 -0.44
C LEU A 25 10.66 10.59 -0.21
N ASN A 26 11.51 10.16 0.72
CA ASN A 26 11.88 8.75 0.89
C ASN A 26 11.52 8.15 2.26
N LYS A 27 10.48 8.68 2.93
CA LYS A 27 10.03 8.25 4.28
C LYS A 27 10.05 6.74 4.51
N GLY A 28 9.45 5.98 3.59
CA GLY A 28 9.38 4.51 3.69
C GLY A 28 10.74 3.83 3.63
N PHE A 29 11.54 4.19 2.63
CA PHE A 29 12.88 3.64 2.43
C PHE A 29 13.82 3.98 3.59
N LEU A 30 13.87 5.26 3.98
CA LEU A 30 14.78 5.73 5.03
C LEU A 30 14.42 5.14 6.39
N LYS A 31 13.13 5.05 6.76
CA LYS A 31 12.72 4.38 7.99
C LYS A 31 13.17 2.92 8.01
N ARG A 32 12.94 2.17 6.92
CA ARG A 32 13.35 0.76 6.82
C ARG A 32 14.86 0.60 6.98
N MET A 33 15.67 1.46 6.35
CA MET A 33 17.13 1.41 6.46
C MET A 33 17.63 1.75 7.87
N ARG A 34 16.91 2.59 8.62
CA ARG A 34 17.30 3.03 9.97
C ARG A 34 16.85 2.09 11.08
N THR A 35 15.65 1.52 10.96
CA THR A 35 15.00 0.79 12.07
C THR A 35 14.66 -0.66 11.74
N GLY A 36 14.79 -1.09 10.48
CA GLY A 36 14.32 -2.41 10.03
C GLY A 36 12.82 -2.50 9.80
N PHE A 37 12.03 -1.48 10.16
CA PHE A 37 10.57 -1.49 10.02
C PHE A 37 10.07 -0.58 8.89
N PRO A 38 8.99 -0.95 8.19
CA PRO A 38 8.38 -0.09 7.17
C PRO A 38 7.72 1.15 7.79
N TYR A 39 7.50 2.18 6.97
CA TYR A 39 6.60 3.29 7.32
C TYR A 39 5.15 2.83 7.15
N ILE A 40 4.31 3.07 8.16
CA ILE A 40 2.93 2.59 8.18
C ILE A 40 2.01 3.80 8.05
N GLN A 41 1.10 3.75 7.07
CA GLN A 41 0.01 4.71 6.90
C GLN A 41 -1.31 4.00 7.20
N LEU A 42 -2.07 4.54 8.17
CA LEU A 42 -3.41 4.09 8.48
C LEU A 42 -4.42 5.05 7.85
N LYS A 43 -5.27 4.53 6.95
CA LYS A 43 -6.40 5.28 6.39
C LYS A 43 -7.68 4.88 7.12
N LEU A 44 -8.41 5.87 7.62
CA LEU A 44 -9.71 5.71 8.26
C LEU A 44 -10.78 6.47 7.46
N GLY A 45 -11.97 5.88 7.32
CA GLY A 45 -13.16 6.57 6.81
C GLY A 45 -14.27 6.38 7.83
N ALA A 46 -14.88 7.48 8.28
CA ALA A 46 -15.92 7.46 9.30
C ALA A 46 -16.97 8.52 9.00
N SER A 47 -18.19 8.31 9.51
CA SER A 47 -19.23 9.33 9.59
C SER A 47 -18.86 10.41 10.61
N LEU A 48 -19.63 11.50 10.64
CA LEU A 48 -19.40 12.62 11.56
C LEU A 48 -19.48 12.20 13.05
N ASP A 49 -20.32 11.21 13.37
CA ASP A 49 -20.43 10.61 14.71
C ASP A 49 -19.40 9.49 14.96
N GLY A 50 -18.42 9.32 14.08
CA GLY A 50 -17.28 8.42 14.27
C GLY A 50 -17.55 6.95 13.95
N ARG A 51 -18.63 6.63 13.22
CA ARG A 51 -18.96 5.25 12.81
C ARG A 51 -18.27 4.89 11.50
N THR A 52 -17.76 3.66 11.41
CA THR A 52 -17.05 3.15 10.22
C THR A 52 -17.89 2.15 9.42
N ALA A 53 -19.05 1.74 9.94
CA ALA A 53 -20.05 0.90 9.30
C ALA A 53 -21.41 1.11 9.99
N MET A 54 -22.50 0.75 9.31
CA MET A 54 -23.83 0.65 9.90
C MET A 54 -23.88 -0.51 10.90
N ALA A 55 -24.88 -0.51 11.79
CA ALA A 55 -25.11 -1.63 12.72
C ALA A 55 -25.36 -2.97 12.00
N SER A 56 -25.83 -2.92 10.75
CA SER A 56 -25.99 -4.07 9.86
C SER A 56 -24.66 -4.62 9.29
N GLY A 57 -23.54 -3.92 9.48
CA GLY A 57 -22.25 -4.23 8.86
C GLY A 57 -22.03 -3.56 7.50
N GLU A 58 -23.06 -2.93 6.92
CA GLU A 58 -22.94 -2.20 5.65
C GLU A 58 -22.04 -0.96 5.81
N SER A 59 -20.99 -0.86 4.99
CA SER A 59 -19.94 0.17 5.13
C SER A 59 -19.69 0.97 3.83
N GLN A 60 -20.41 0.63 2.76
CA GLN A 60 -20.23 1.22 1.43
C GLN A 60 -21.44 2.11 1.09
N TRP A 61 -21.30 3.41 0.77
CA TRP A 61 -20.10 4.25 0.83
C TRP A 61 -20.30 5.40 1.82
N ILE A 62 -19.52 5.42 2.91
CA ILE A 62 -19.50 6.53 3.87
C ILE A 62 -18.77 7.75 3.29
N THR A 63 -17.68 7.54 2.53
CA THR A 63 -16.84 8.61 1.98
C THR A 63 -17.14 8.89 0.50
N SER A 64 -16.95 10.14 0.07
CA SER A 64 -17.24 10.61 -1.29
C SER A 64 -16.37 9.96 -2.39
N PRO A 65 -16.77 10.05 -3.66
CA PRO A 65 -15.94 9.61 -4.79
C PRO A 65 -14.56 10.29 -4.84
N GLN A 66 -14.46 11.57 -4.48
CA GLN A 66 -13.20 12.33 -4.43
C GLN A 66 -12.26 11.72 -3.39
N ALA A 67 -12.77 11.44 -2.19
CA ALA A 67 -11.97 10.78 -1.15
C ALA A 67 -11.49 9.38 -1.58
N ARG A 68 -12.27 8.66 -2.41
CA ARG A 68 -11.83 7.37 -2.97
C ARG A 68 -10.74 7.50 -4.02
N ARG A 69 -10.74 8.59 -4.81
CA ARG A 69 -9.62 8.92 -5.73
C ARG A 69 -8.35 9.25 -4.97
N ASP A 70 -8.43 10.02 -3.88
CA ASP A 70 -7.25 10.33 -3.05
C ASP A 70 -6.61 9.04 -2.50
N VAL A 71 -7.43 8.07 -2.10
CA VAL A 71 -6.95 6.75 -1.66
C VAL A 71 -6.23 5.99 -2.78
N GLN A 72 -6.60 6.17 -4.04
CA GLN A 72 -5.89 5.54 -5.16
C GLN A 72 -4.45 6.05 -5.28
N LEU A 73 -4.24 7.35 -5.11
CA LEU A 73 -2.91 7.94 -5.10
C LEU A 73 -2.06 7.39 -3.94
N LEU A 74 -2.63 7.32 -2.74
CA LEU A 74 -1.94 6.75 -1.57
C LEU A 74 -1.56 5.27 -1.78
N ARG A 75 -2.44 4.48 -2.42
CA ARG A 75 -2.16 3.08 -2.77
C ARG A 75 -1.05 2.96 -3.80
N ALA A 76 -1.05 3.80 -4.83
CA ALA A 76 -0.02 3.81 -5.87
C ALA A 76 1.38 4.11 -5.32
N GLN A 77 1.46 4.98 -4.30
CA GLN A 77 2.71 5.33 -3.62
C GLN A 77 3.17 4.29 -2.58
N SER A 78 2.29 3.38 -2.17
CA SER A 78 2.57 2.38 -1.14
C SER A 78 3.24 1.14 -1.71
N HIS A 79 4.21 0.59 -0.98
CA HIS A 79 4.83 -0.69 -1.39
C HIS A 79 3.82 -1.84 -1.26
N ALA A 80 3.07 -1.85 -0.17
CA ALA A 80 2.10 -2.87 0.17
C ALA A 80 0.82 -2.27 0.77
N ILE A 81 -0.29 -3.01 0.66
CA ILE A 81 -1.56 -2.74 1.32
C ILE A 81 -1.83 -3.87 2.30
N LEU A 82 -2.05 -3.53 3.56
CA LEU A 82 -2.40 -4.48 4.62
C LEU A 82 -3.91 -4.49 4.85
N THR A 83 -4.51 -5.67 4.98
CA THR A 83 -5.91 -5.84 5.40
C THR A 83 -6.09 -7.02 6.35
N SER A 84 -7.23 -7.06 7.01
CA SER A 84 -7.64 -8.20 7.82
C SER A 84 -8.46 -9.20 6.98
N SER A 85 -8.41 -10.48 7.34
CA SER A 85 -9.32 -11.50 6.80
C SER A 85 -10.79 -11.14 7.00
N ALA A 86 -11.15 -10.48 8.11
CA ALA A 86 -12.54 -10.05 8.36
C ALA A 86 -13.04 -9.08 7.27
N THR A 87 -12.21 -8.12 6.87
CA THR A 87 -12.51 -7.21 5.75
C THR A 87 -12.63 -7.97 4.43
N VAL A 88 -11.75 -8.95 4.18
CA VAL A 88 -11.82 -9.76 2.95
C VAL A 88 -13.13 -10.53 2.87
N LEU A 89 -13.55 -11.14 3.97
CA LEU A 89 -14.80 -11.91 4.05
C LEU A 89 -16.05 -11.03 3.93
N ALA A 90 -16.02 -9.82 4.48
CA ALA A 90 -17.17 -8.91 4.48
C ALA A 90 -17.34 -8.17 3.14
N ASP A 91 -16.24 -7.75 2.52
CA ASP A 91 -16.27 -6.81 1.38
C ASP A 91 -15.81 -7.42 0.04
N ASP A 92 -15.21 -8.62 0.05
CA ASP A 92 -14.52 -9.26 -1.09
C ASP A 92 -13.71 -8.27 -1.98
N PRO A 93 -12.78 -7.50 -1.39
CA PRO A 93 -12.13 -6.41 -2.08
C PRO A 93 -10.98 -6.89 -2.97
N ALA A 94 -10.79 -6.25 -4.12
CA ALA A 94 -9.62 -6.48 -4.98
C ALA A 94 -8.32 -5.88 -4.39
N LEU A 95 -8.43 -4.77 -3.64
CA LEU A 95 -7.32 -3.97 -3.10
C LEU A 95 -6.21 -3.61 -4.11
N THR A 96 -6.59 -3.38 -5.36
CA THR A 96 -5.70 -2.90 -6.42
C THR A 96 -5.71 -1.38 -6.57
N VAL A 97 -4.67 -0.88 -7.24
CA VAL A 97 -4.65 0.47 -7.83
C VAL A 97 -5.40 0.44 -9.16
N ARG A 98 -6.34 1.37 -9.31
CA ARG A 98 -7.11 1.59 -10.54
C ARG A 98 -6.57 2.82 -11.23
N TRP A 99 -5.77 2.62 -12.27
CA TRP A 99 -5.06 3.71 -12.96
C TRP A 99 -6.00 4.82 -13.45
N SER A 100 -7.18 4.45 -13.96
CA SER A 100 -8.20 5.39 -14.42
C SER A 100 -8.81 6.28 -13.33
N GLU A 101 -8.59 5.96 -12.05
CA GLU A 101 -9.04 6.79 -10.92
C GLU A 101 -7.93 7.70 -10.35
N LEU A 102 -6.71 7.62 -10.89
CA LEU A 102 -5.63 8.56 -10.57
C LEU A 102 -5.91 9.92 -11.22
N ASP A 103 -5.37 11.00 -10.65
CA ASP A 103 -5.48 12.34 -11.24
C ASP A 103 -4.65 12.46 -12.54
N GLU A 104 -4.96 13.47 -13.35
CA GLU A 104 -4.33 13.69 -14.67
C GLU A 104 -2.81 13.89 -14.57
N GLN A 105 -2.32 14.56 -13.52
CA GLN A 105 -0.89 14.82 -13.34
C GLN A 105 -0.14 13.52 -13.05
N THR A 106 -0.73 12.66 -12.21
CA THR A 106 -0.19 11.34 -11.91
C THR A 106 -0.23 10.44 -13.14
N GLN A 107 -1.32 10.44 -13.91
CA GLN A 107 -1.43 9.64 -15.14
C GLN A 107 -0.38 10.05 -16.19
N ALA A 108 -0.08 11.35 -16.31
CA ALA A 108 0.94 11.85 -17.23
C ALA A 108 2.37 11.40 -16.85
N LEU A 109 2.67 11.28 -15.56
CA LEU A 109 3.98 10.83 -15.07
C LEU A 109 4.09 9.31 -14.92
N TYR A 110 2.96 8.62 -14.77
CA TYR A 110 2.91 7.19 -14.50
C TYR A 110 2.07 6.46 -15.56
N PRO A 111 2.67 6.10 -16.71
CA PRO A 111 1.95 5.44 -17.80
C PRO A 111 1.32 4.11 -17.36
N GLN A 112 0.14 3.80 -17.87
CA GLN A 112 -0.64 2.62 -17.47
C GLN A 112 0.14 1.30 -17.62
N GLN A 113 0.95 1.17 -18.66
CA GLN A 113 1.77 -0.02 -18.91
C GLN A 113 2.86 -0.25 -17.85
N ASN A 114 3.23 0.79 -17.10
CA ASN A 114 4.20 0.73 -16.01
C ASN A 114 3.50 0.58 -14.64
N LEU A 115 2.17 0.46 -14.61
CA LEU A 115 1.42 0.32 -13.38
C LEU A 115 1.87 -0.92 -12.62
N ARG A 116 2.44 -0.68 -11.44
CA ARG A 116 2.83 -1.70 -10.48
C ARG A 116 1.72 -1.80 -9.45
N GLN A 117 1.19 -3.01 -9.26
CA GLN A 117 0.29 -3.27 -8.15
C GLN A 117 1.07 -3.36 -6.83
N PRO A 118 0.59 -2.76 -5.73
CA PRO A 118 1.17 -2.97 -4.42
C PRO A 118 0.98 -4.42 -3.98
N ILE A 119 1.93 -4.93 -3.19
CA ILE A 119 1.79 -6.24 -2.54
C ILE A 119 0.57 -6.18 -1.62
N ARG A 120 -0.32 -7.17 -1.70
CA ARG A 120 -1.48 -7.24 -0.80
C ARG A 120 -1.15 -8.19 0.34
N ILE A 121 -1.17 -7.70 1.57
CA ILE A 121 -0.87 -8.50 2.76
C ILE A 121 -2.17 -8.71 3.52
N VAL A 122 -2.53 -9.98 3.75
CA VAL A 122 -3.74 -10.37 4.48
C VAL A 122 -3.36 -11.03 5.79
N ILE A 123 -3.86 -10.51 6.91
CA ILE A 123 -3.73 -11.17 8.21
C ILE A 123 -4.88 -12.17 8.39
N ASP A 124 -4.53 -13.45 8.45
CA ASP A 124 -5.51 -14.54 8.58
C ASP A 124 -4.97 -15.69 9.44
N SER A 125 -5.15 -15.56 10.76
CA SER A 125 -4.72 -16.57 11.73
C SER A 125 -5.56 -17.86 11.70
N GLN A 126 -6.68 -17.90 10.97
CA GLN A 126 -7.63 -19.01 10.99
C GLN A 126 -7.83 -19.64 9.60
N ASN A 127 -7.03 -19.25 8.60
CA ASN A 127 -7.15 -19.74 7.21
C ASN A 127 -8.59 -19.66 6.69
N ARG A 128 -9.27 -18.52 6.92
CA ARG A 128 -10.67 -18.29 6.54
C ARG A 128 -10.82 -17.79 5.11
N VAL A 129 -9.86 -17.02 4.62
CA VAL A 129 -9.85 -16.58 3.22
C VAL A 129 -9.60 -17.79 2.33
N THR A 130 -10.30 -17.86 1.22
CA THR A 130 -10.26 -18.99 0.27
C THR A 130 -9.81 -18.53 -1.12
N PRO A 131 -9.36 -19.45 -1.99
CA PRO A 131 -8.88 -19.14 -3.35
C PRO A 131 -9.91 -18.45 -4.27
N VAL A 132 -11.20 -18.50 -3.93
CA VAL A 132 -12.27 -17.86 -4.73
C VAL A 132 -12.44 -16.37 -4.45
N HIS A 133 -11.78 -15.82 -3.42
CA HIS A 133 -11.89 -14.39 -3.11
C HIS A 133 -11.17 -13.55 -4.16
N ARG A 134 -11.76 -12.40 -4.49
CA ARG A 134 -11.26 -11.51 -5.55
C ARG A 134 -9.84 -11.02 -5.30
N ILE A 135 -9.46 -10.87 -4.03
CA ILE A 135 -8.14 -10.37 -3.64
C ILE A 135 -6.99 -11.21 -4.21
N VAL A 136 -7.16 -12.53 -4.38
CA VAL A 136 -6.11 -13.42 -4.93
C VAL A 136 -6.18 -13.61 -6.44
N GLN A 137 -7.18 -13.01 -7.10
CA GLN A 137 -7.40 -13.14 -8.55
C GLN A 137 -6.88 -11.94 -9.36
N GLN A 138 -6.29 -10.94 -8.69
CA GLN A 138 -5.77 -9.75 -9.38
C GLN A 138 -4.26 -9.87 -9.61
N PRO A 139 -3.70 -9.20 -10.63
CA PRO A 139 -2.27 -9.18 -10.88
C PRO A 139 -1.45 -8.65 -9.69
N GLY A 140 -0.22 -9.15 -9.58
CA GLY A 140 0.71 -8.82 -8.49
C GLY A 140 0.58 -9.78 -7.30
N GLU A 141 1.48 -9.66 -6.35
CA GLU A 141 1.56 -10.62 -5.24
C GLU A 141 0.49 -10.39 -4.17
N THR A 142 0.05 -11.51 -3.57
CA THR A 142 -0.75 -11.50 -2.33
C THR A 142 -0.08 -12.41 -1.31
N TRP A 143 0.25 -11.86 -0.13
CA TRP A 143 0.90 -12.57 0.96
C TRP A 143 -0.07 -12.78 2.11
N PHE A 144 -0.08 -13.97 2.69
CA PHE A 144 -0.87 -14.29 3.87
C PHE A 144 0.04 -14.40 5.10
N ALA A 145 -0.26 -13.61 6.13
CA ALA A 145 0.31 -13.79 7.46
C ALA A 145 -0.56 -14.78 8.24
N ARG A 146 -0.07 -16.02 8.39
CA ARG A 146 -0.78 -17.15 9.01
C ARG A 146 -0.04 -17.64 10.26
N THR A 147 -0.77 -18.30 11.15
CA THR A 147 -0.20 -18.99 12.33
C THR A 147 0.05 -20.47 12.07
N GLN A 148 -0.52 -21.02 11.00
CA GLN A 148 -0.36 -22.40 10.55
C GLN A 148 -0.46 -22.47 9.02
N GLU A 149 0.18 -23.48 8.43
CA GLU A 149 0.10 -23.73 6.99
C GLU A 149 -1.34 -24.00 6.53
N ASP A 150 -1.64 -23.65 5.29
CA ASP A 150 -2.92 -23.91 4.64
C ASP A 150 -2.72 -24.92 3.52
N SER A 151 -3.49 -26.01 3.54
CA SER A 151 -3.37 -27.12 2.60
C SER A 151 -4.18 -26.93 1.32
N ARG A 152 -4.86 -25.80 1.14
CA ARG A 152 -5.62 -25.50 -0.09
C ARG A 152 -4.67 -25.18 -1.24
N GLU A 153 -5.10 -25.51 -2.45
CA GLU A 153 -4.45 -25.05 -3.67
C GLU A 153 -4.77 -23.58 -3.90
N TRP A 154 -3.74 -22.76 -4.06
CA TRP A 154 -3.84 -21.32 -4.32
C TRP A 154 -3.53 -21.04 -5.79
N PRO A 155 -4.16 -20.01 -6.40
CA PRO A 155 -3.82 -19.62 -7.77
C PRO A 155 -2.35 -19.20 -7.86
N GLU A 156 -1.70 -19.59 -8.95
CA GLU A 156 -0.38 -19.06 -9.32
C GLU A 156 -0.55 -17.58 -9.72
N THR A 157 -0.07 -16.66 -8.89
CA THR A 157 -0.09 -15.21 -9.15
C THR A 157 1.24 -14.69 -9.61
#